data_AF-A0A7W1BLN0-F1
#
_entry.id   AF-A0A7W1BLN0-F1
#
_cell.length_a   1.000
_cell.length_b   1.000
_cell.length_c   1.000
_cell.angle_alpha   90.00
_cell.angle_beta   90.00
_cell.angle_gamma   90.00
#
_symmetry.space_group_name_H-M   'P 1'
#
loop_
_entity.id
_entity.type
_entity.pdbx_description
1 polymer ?
#
loop_
_entity_poly.entity_id
_entity_poly.type
_entity_poly.pdbx_seq_one_letter_code
_entity_poly.pdbx_strand_id
1 'polypeptide(L)'
;MQPLFSTKKLPEKQVTRALHCGRFSFSKLLGMLSVSAVLGLAGCSDPSGPGTGQSSDGINADIGAAATSGVTYYVSATGSDANRGTSPSQSWRSIGKVNSKVFSPGDKILFQAGAVFSGRLFFDAADRGTVAGPTTVSSYGTGRATISAGNGTAILLYNTAGFAITNLVVVGSGRTVNTESGVNVYTDLGGNIKLNYIRIDSVDASGFGDYGIVIGGWNNSTGYNDVRVTYSSAYDNGLAGISTYAQSAYSHQNFYFGHLKSYRNSGVPGLSFNSGNGIV
;
A
#
# COMPACT_ATOMS: atom_id res chain seq x y z
N MET A 1 -18.71 11.73 -19.15
CA MET A 1 -17.42 12.35 -19.53
C MET A 1 -16.33 11.51 -18.91
N GLN A 2 -15.57 10.75 -19.70
CA GLN A 2 -14.41 10.03 -19.18
C GLN A 2 -13.22 10.99 -19.19
N PRO A 3 -12.49 11.16 -18.07
CA PRO A 3 -11.26 11.91 -18.12
C PRO A 3 -10.22 11.14 -18.94
N LEU A 4 -9.56 11.84 -19.86
CA LEU A 4 -8.42 11.31 -20.62
C LEU A 4 -7.28 11.07 -19.63
N PHE A 5 -7.11 9.84 -19.17
CA PHE A 5 -5.90 9.41 -18.47
C PHE A 5 -5.18 8.34 -19.29
N SER A 6 -3.92 8.62 -19.57
CA SER A 6 -3.02 7.71 -20.27
C SER A 6 -2.91 6.41 -19.46
N THR A 7 -3.32 5.28 -20.03
CA THR A 7 -3.01 3.94 -19.52
C THR A 7 -1.53 3.61 -19.72
N LYS A 8 -0.64 4.49 -19.26
CA LYS A 8 0.79 4.20 -19.21
C LYS A 8 0.94 3.06 -18.20
N LYS A 9 1.12 1.84 -18.70
CA LYS A 9 1.51 0.68 -17.90
C LYS A 9 2.74 1.10 -17.09
N LEU A 10 2.55 1.31 -15.79
CA LEU A 10 3.60 1.82 -14.92
C LEU A 10 4.66 0.72 -14.76
N PRO A 11 5.95 1.06 -14.79
CA PRO A 11 7.03 0.07 -14.80
C PRO A 11 6.99 -0.79 -13.53
N GLU A 12 7.01 -2.10 -13.71
CA GLU A 12 7.13 -3.10 -12.64
C GLU A 12 8.51 -2.97 -11.98
N LYS A 13 8.57 -3.15 -10.65
CA LYS A 13 9.80 -3.06 -9.86
C LYS A 13 10.77 -4.11 -10.41
N GLN A 14 11.92 -3.67 -10.94
CA GLN A 14 12.93 -4.57 -11.47
C GLN A 14 13.56 -5.37 -10.32
N VAL A 15 12.99 -6.53 -10.01
CA VAL A 15 13.60 -7.48 -9.07
C VAL A 15 14.71 -8.20 -9.82
N THR A 16 15.95 -7.75 -9.65
CA THR A 16 17.12 -8.49 -10.13
C THR A 16 17.19 -9.82 -9.36
N ARG A 17 16.52 -10.85 -9.89
CA ARG A 17 16.72 -12.23 -9.45
C ARG A 17 18.13 -12.63 -9.87
N ALA A 18 19.05 -12.67 -8.93
CA ALA A 18 20.32 -13.37 -9.11
C ALA A 18 19.99 -14.86 -9.32
N LEU A 19 19.82 -15.26 -10.58
CA LEU A 19 19.76 -16.66 -10.99
C LEU A 19 21.14 -17.27 -10.70
N HIS A 20 21.29 -17.85 -9.51
CA HIS A 20 22.30 -18.90 -9.32
C HIS A 20 21.84 -20.10 -10.15
N CYS A 21 22.57 -20.34 -11.24
CA CYS A 21 22.39 -21.44 -12.15
C CYS A 21 22.51 -22.78 -11.41
N GLY A 22 21.37 -23.41 -11.14
CA GLY A 22 21.26 -24.77 -10.61
C GLY A 22 20.23 -25.53 -11.44
N ARG A 23 20.71 -26.42 -12.31
CA ARG A 23 19.93 -27.26 -13.24
C ARG A 23 18.87 -28.09 -12.50
N PHE A 24 17.61 -28.04 -12.94
CA PHE A 24 16.66 -29.13 -12.69
C PHE A 24 15.87 -29.44 -13.98
N SER A 25 16.01 -30.68 -14.42
CA SER A 25 15.45 -31.26 -15.63
C SER A 25 13.96 -31.56 -15.45
N PHE A 26 13.13 -31.16 -16.42
CA PHE A 26 11.73 -31.55 -16.52
C PHE A 26 11.61 -32.95 -17.14
N SER A 27 10.93 -33.87 -16.44
CA SER A 27 10.44 -35.13 -17.00
C SER A 27 8.93 -35.23 -16.75
N LYS A 28 8.22 -35.50 -17.83
CA LYS A 28 6.77 -35.75 -17.97
C LYS A 28 6.27 -36.83 -16.99
N LEU A 29 5.02 -36.73 -16.53
CA LEU A 29 4.03 -37.81 -16.74
C LEU A 29 2.59 -37.37 -16.43
N LEU A 30 1.68 -37.93 -17.23
CA LEU A 30 0.23 -37.80 -17.28
C LEU A 30 -0.38 -39.13 -16.77
N GLY A 31 -1.52 -39.12 -16.06
CA GLY A 31 -2.45 -40.27 -16.09
C GLY A 31 -3.10 -40.76 -14.78
N MET A 32 -4.45 -40.70 -14.77
CA MET A 32 -5.46 -41.69 -14.30
C MET A 32 -5.46 -42.15 -12.83
N LEU A 33 -6.54 -41.95 -12.04
CA LEU A 33 -7.90 -42.54 -11.98
C LEU A 33 -8.02 -43.73 -11.00
N SER A 34 -8.92 -43.56 -10.01
CA SER A 34 -9.82 -44.56 -9.36
C SER A 34 -9.28 -45.69 -8.46
N VAL A 35 -9.83 -45.81 -7.25
CA VAL A 35 -10.79 -46.86 -6.78
C VAL A 35 -10.70 -47.03 -5.24
N SER A 36 -11.85 -47.01 -4.59
CA SER A 36 -12.10 -47.32 -3.17
C SER A 36 -12.04 -48.82 -2.85
N ALA A 37 -11.64 -49.19 -1.63
CA ALA A 37 -12.12 -50.41 -0.97
C ALA A 37 -12.06 -50.31 0.56
N VAL A 38 -13.15 -50.77 1.18
CA VAL A 38 -13.48 -50.85 2.62
C VAL A 38 -13.31 -52.29 3.09
N LEU A 39 -12.94 -52.52 4.36
CA LEU A 39 -13.29 -53.67 5.26
C LEU A 39 -12.39 -53.55 6.53
N GLY A 40 -12.76 -53.75 7.80
CA GLY A 40 -13.97 -54.14 8.52
C GLY A 40 -13.59 -54.84 9.85
N LEU A 41 -14.23 -54.44 10.98
CA LEU A 41 -14.59 -55.21 12.21
C LEU A 41 -13.44 -55.75 13.13
N ALA A 42 -13.51 -55.92 14.47
CA ALA A 42 -14.49 -55.70 15.55
C ALA A 42 -13.84 -55.97 16.94
N GLY A 43 -14.48 -55.50 18.04
CA GLY A 43 -14.40 -56.02 19.43
C GLY A 43 -13.43 -55.29 20.38
N CYS A 44 -13.66 -55.07 21.69
CA CYS A 44 -14.71 -55.44 22.65
C CYS A 44 -14.58 -54.57 23.93
N SER A 45 -15.65 -54.56 24.74
CA SER A 45 -15.78 -54.28 26.20
C SER A 45 -15.67 -52.85 26.78
N ASP A 46 -16.81 -52.41 27.35
CA ASP A 46 -17.01 -51.52 28.51
C ASP A 46 -17.09 -52.40 29.81
N PRO A 47 -16.97 -51.93 31.09
CA PRO A 47 -17.65 -50.71 31.58
C PRO A 47 -17.00 -49.89 32.75
N SER A 48 -17.58 -48.69 32.95
CA SER A 48 -17.82 -47.96 34.22
C SER A 48 -16.67 -47.25 34.97
N GLY A 49 -16.74 -45.92 34.96
CA GLY A 49 -16.20 -45.00 35.97
C GLY A 49 -16.99 -43.67 35.93
N PRO A 50 -17.22 -42.97 37.05
CA PRO A 50 -18.06 -41.79 37.06
C PRO A 50 -17.29 -40.60 36.49
N GLY A 51 -17.58 -40.26 35.23
CA GLY A 51 -17.07 -39.05 34.59
C GLY A 51 -17.78 -37.83 35.15
N THR A 52 -17.07 -37.07 35.98
CA THR A 52 -17.43 -35.69 36.35
C THR A 52 -17.63 -34.87 35.08
N GLY A 53 -18.81 -34.28 34.93
CA GLY A 53 -19.11 -33.38 33.83
C GLY A 53 -18.11 -32.22 33.79
N GLN A 54 -17.28 -32.18 32.76
CA GLN A 54 -16.64 -30.94 32.33
C GLN A 54 -17.59 -30.28 31.33
N SER A 55 -18.08 -29.11 31.72
CA SER A 55 -18.72 -28.16 30.84
C SER A 55 -17.87 -27.99 29.59
N SER A 56 -18.49 -28.20 28.43
CA SER A 56 -18.00 -27.68 27.16
C SER A 56 -18.21 -26.17 27.19
N ASP A 57 -17.43 -25.47 28.01
CA ASP A 57 -17.26 -24.03 27.85
C ASP A 57 -16.46 -23.86 26.57
N GLY A 58 -17.23 -23.63 25.50
CA GLY A 58 -16.71 -23.39 24.17
C GLY A 58 -15.65 -22.30 24.27
N ILE A 59 -14.41 -22.70 23.99
CA ILE A 59 -13.34 -21.77 23.70
C ILE A 59 -13.69 -21.18 22.33
N ASN A 60 -14.63 -20.25 22.30
CA ASN A 60 -14.65 -19.20 21.30
C ASN A 60 -13.42 -18.34 21.62
N ALA A 61 -12.25 -18.89 21.30
CA ALA A 61 -11.06 -18.09 21.10
C ALA A 61 -11.45 -17.17 19.95
N ASP A 62 -11.86 -15.96 20.31
CA ASP A 62 -11.68 -14.79 19.47
C ASP A 62 -10.20 -14.81 19.07
N ILE A 63 -9.91 -15.41 17.91
CA ILE A 63 -8.57 -15.46 17.33
C ILE A 63 -8.31 -14.05 16.82
N GLY A 64 -8.13 -13.11 17.76
CA GLY A 64 -7.65 -11.78 17.48
C GLY A 64 -6.40 -11.95 16.66
N ALA A 65 -6.46 -11.55 15.39
CA ALA A 65 -5.39 -11.73 14.42
C ALA A 65 -4.09 -11.21 15.04
N ALA A 66 -3.18 -12.13 15.39
CA ALA A 66 -1.96 -11.79 16.08
C ALA A 66 -1.19 -10.75 15.24
N ALA A 67 -0.93 -9.58 15.83
CA ALA A 67 -0.15 -8.53 15.18
C ALA A 67 1.21 -9.11 14.75
N THR A 68 1.48 -9.08 13.44
CA THR A 68 2.73 -9.59 12.90
C THR A 68 3.87 -8.63 13.26
N SER A 69 4.94 -9.12 13.88
CA SER A 69 6.13 -8.32 14.18
C SER A 69 6.94 -8.11 12.90
N GLY A 70 6.86 -6.92 12.30
CA GLY A 70 7.68 -6.55 11.14
C GLY A 70 9.01 -5.88 11.51
N VAL A 71 9.84 -5.67 10.50
CA VAL A 71 11.16 -5.03 10.63
C VAL A 71 11.02 -3.52 10.43
N THR A 72 11.70 -2.74 11.27
CA THR A 72 11.78 -1.29 11.10
C THR A 72 13.06 -0.92 10.34
N TYR A 73 12.88 -0.26 9.20
CA TYR A 73 13.93 0.29 8.36
C TYR A 73 14.00 1.82 8.51
N TYR A 74 15.21 2.35 8.57
CA TYR A 74 15.49 3.77 8.78
C TYR A 74 16.18 4.35 7.55
N VAL A 75 15.77 5.55 7.14
CA VAL A 75 16.33 6.28 6.01
C VAL A 75 16.73 7.68 6.47
N SER A 76 17.98 8.07 6.24
CA SER A 76 18.57 9.35 6.68
C SER A 76 19.38 9.97 5.56
N ALA A 77 19.39 11.31 5.48
CA ALA A 77 20.24 12.02 4.51
C ALA A 77 21.74 11.71 4.69
N THR A 78 22.17 11.36 5.91
CA THR A 78 23.57 11.01 6.23
C THR A 78 23.80 9.49 6.28
N GLY A 79 22.82 8.68 5.91
CA GLY A 79 22.93 7.22 5.88
C GLY A 79 23.80 6.70 4.74
N SER A 80 23.79 5.38 4.55
CA SER A 80 24.46 4.70 3.43
C SER A 80 23.62 3.53 2.93
N ASP A 81 23.49 3.38 1.62
CA ASP A 81 22.70 2.31 1.00
C ASP A 81 23.39 0.92 1.08
N ALA A 82 24.64 0.89 1.57
CA ALA A 82 25.35 -0.32 1.96
C ALA A 82 24.96 -0.81 3.37
N ASN A 83 24.32 0.04 4.19
CA ASN A 83 23.90 -0.33 5.53
C ASN A 83 22.71 -1.31 5.50
N ARG A 84 22.51 -2.01 6.63
CA ARG A 84 21.36 -2.91 6.81
C ARG A 84 20.01 -2.19 6.85
N GLY A 85 20.00 -0.91 7.23
CA GLY A 85 18.79 -0.11 7.37
C GLY A 85 18.04 -0.33 8.67
N THR A 86 18.41 -1.29 9.52
CA THR A 86 17.59 -1.74 10.67
C THR A 86 17.86 -1.01 11.98
N SER A 87 18.62 0.09 11.96
CA SER A 87 18.78 1.02 13.09
C SER A 87 19.04 2.44 12.59
N PRO A 88 18.79 3.49 13.38
CA PRO A 88 19.09 4.87 12.97
C PRO A 88 20.56 5.09 12.59
N SER A 89 21.50 4.49 13.34
CA SER A 89 22.95 4.58 13.09
C SER A 89 23.44 3.74 11.89
N GLN A 90 22.59 2.84 11.38
CA GLN A 90 22.83 2.02 10.19
C GLN A 90 21.70 2.22 9.18
N SER A 91 21.25 3.47 9.02
CA SER A 91 20.16 3.85 8.11
C SER A 91 20.60 3.81 6.65
N TRP A 92 19.64 3.54 5.76
CA TRP A 92 19.80 3.77 4.33
C TRP A 92 19.84 5.25 4.00
N ARG A 93 20.33 5.59 2.81
CA ARG A 93 20.43 6.98 2.36
C ARG A 93 19.30 7.38 1.42
N SER A 94 18.90 6.49 0.52
CA SER A 94 18.09 6.87 -0.64
C SER A 94 16.75 6.14 -0.74
N ILE A 95 15.79 6.79 -1.40
CA ILE A 95 14.54 6.16 -1.86
C ILE A 95 14.82 5.01 -2.82
N GLY A 96 15.89 5.10 -3.62
CA GLY A 96 16.32 4.01 -4.52
C GLY A 96 16.55 2.70 -3.76
N LYS A 97 17.18 2.78 -2.57
CA LYS A 97 17.37 1.60 -1.72
C LYS A 97 16.04 1.07 -1.17
N VAL A 98 15.14 1.94 -0.73
CA VAL A 98 13.78 1.55 -0.30
C VAL A 98 13.05 0.81 -1.41
N ASN A 99 13.07 1.35 -2.63
CA ASN A 99 12.47 0.75 -3.81
C ASN A 99 13.18 -0.53 -4.31
N SER A 100 14.32 -0.93 -3.73
CA SER A 100 14.95 -2.22 -4.05
C SER A 100 14.51 -3.34 -3.10
N LYS A 101 13.88 -3.00 -1.96
CA LYS A 101 13.43 -3.95 -0.95
C LYS A 101 11.97 -4.32 -1.19
N VAL A 102 11.64 -5.59 -1.00
CA VAL A 102 10.26 -6.07 -0.90
C VAL A 102 9.82 -6.03 0.57
N PHE A 103 8.73 -5.36 0.88
CA PHE A 103 8.22 -5.19 2.24
C PHE A 103 7.13 -6.21 2.59
N SER A 104 7.16 -6.68 3.83
CA SER A 104 6.23 -7.66 4.38
C SER A 104 5.27 -7.03 5.40
N PRO A 105 4.19 -7.75 5.79
CA PRO A 105 3.25 -7.24 6.78
C PRO A 105 3.93 -6.87 8.09
N GLY A 106 3.58 -5.69 8.61
CA GLY A 106 4.13 -5.10 9.83
C GLY A 106 5.44 -4.34 9.65
N ASP A 107 6.08 -4.40 8.47
CA ASP A 107 7.32 -3.64 8.20
C ASP A 107 7.07 -2.14 8.29
N LYS A 108 8.09 -1.41 8.77
CA LYS A 108 8.05 0.06 8.89
C LYS A 108 9.21 0.67 8.13
N ILE A 109 8.96 1.75 7.41
CA ILE A 109 9.94 2.53 6.66
C ILE A 109 9.89 3.95 7.24
N LEU A 110 10.92 4.31 7.99
CA LEU A 110 10.97 5.57 8.74
C LEU A 110 12.03 6.49 8.15
N PHE A 111 11.59 7.62 7.59
CA PHE A 111 12.45 8.67 7.07
C PHE A 111 12.82 9.67 8.17
N GLN A 112 14.06 10.14 8.19
CA GLN A 112 14.52 11.10 9.18
C GLN A 112 13.76 12.43 9.02
N ALA A 113 13.11 12.88 10.07
CA ALA A 113 12.41 14.16 10.09
C ALA A 113 13.36 15.33 9.79
N GLY A 114 12.84 16.34 9.08
CA GLY A 114 13.61 17.51 8.65
C GLY A 114 14.49 17.28 7.41
N ALA A 115 14.72 16.04 6.99
CA ALA A 115 15.46 15.73 5.77
C ALA A 115 14.55 15.74 4.53
N VAL A 116 15.16 15.96 3.35
CA VAL A 116 14.51 15.90 2.04
C VAL A 116 15.08 14.72 1.26
N PHE A 117 14.19 13.90 0.70
CA PHE A 117 14.54 12.73 -0.10
C PHE A 117 13.95 12.87 -1.50
N SER A 118 14.83 12.92 -2.51
CA SER A 118 14.41 13.07 -3.90
C SER A 118 14.03 11.73 -4.52
N GLY A 119 12.93 11.71 -5.27
CA GLY A 119 12.45 10.56 -6.04
C GLY A 119 11.02 10.16 -5.69
N ARG A 120 10.63 8.99 -6.22
CA ARG A 120 9.32 8.38 -6.03
C ARG A 120 9.44 7.13 -5.18
N LEU A 121 8.62 7.01 -4.13
CA LEU A 121 8.37 5.74 -3.46
C LEU A 121 7.37 4.93 -4.27
N PHE A 122 7.74 3.71 -4.64
CA PHE A 122 6.91 2.83 -5.45
C PHE A 122 6.75 1.46 -4.78
N PHE A 123 5.49 1.14 -4.48
CA PHE A 123 5.09 -0.13 -3.88
C PHE A 123 4.11 -0.82 -4.82
N ASP A 124 4.41 -2.05 -5.18
CA ASP A 124 3.58 -2.86 -6.06
C ASP A 124 2.99 -4.08 -5.32
N ALA A 125 2.38 -5.01 -6.06
CA ALA A 125 1.77 -6.21 -5.50
C ALA A 125 2.73 -7.12 -4.71
N ALA A 126 4.06 -6.97 -4.89
CA ALA A 126 5.05 -7.70 -4.10
C ALA A 126 5.21 -7.11 -2.69
N ASP A 127 4.97 -5.81 -2.51
CA ASP A 127 5.00 -5.14 -1.21
C ASP A 127 3.62 -5.25 -0.56
N ARG A 128 3.52 -5.90 0.60
CA ARG A 128 2.21 -6.23 1.18
C ARG A 128 2.15 -5.91 2.66
N GLY A 129 1.06 -5.26 3.07
CA GLY A 129 0.63 -5.20 4.45
C GLY A 129 -0.68 -5.95 4.69
N THR A 130 -1.11 -6.03 5.93
CA THR A 130 -2.43 -6.55 6.32
C THR A 130 -3.10 -5.60 7.31
N VAL A 131 -4.38 -5.83 7.61
CA VAL A 131 -5.09 -5.07 8.66
C VAL A 131 -4.41 -5.23 10.03
N ALA A 132 -3.97 -6.46 10.36
CA ALA A 132 -3.31 -6.78 11.63
C ALA A 132 -1.83 -6.36 11.69
N GLY A 133 -1.20 -6.16 10.53
CA GLY A 133 0.19 -5.76 10.40
C GLY A 133 0.35 -4.89 9.14
N PRO A 134 -0.05 -3.62 9.18
CA PRO A 134 0.09 -2.75 8.03
C PRO A 134 1.57 -2.47 7.75
N THR A 135 1.92 -2.31 6.48
CA THR A 135 3.23 -1.76 6.09
C THR A 135 3.16 -0.25 6.26
N THR A 136 4.03 0.31 7.10
CA THR A 136 3.99 1.73 7.46
C THR A 136 5.11 2.50 6.79
N VAL A 137 4.78 3.63 6.16
CA VAL A 137 5.75 4.62 5.67
C VAL A 137 5.55 5.89 6.47
N SER A 138 6.56 6.32 7.21
CA SER A 138 6.45 7.46 8.12
C SER A 138 7.77 8.19 8.35
N SER A 139 7.77 9.16 9.26
CA SER A 139 8.97 9.84 9.74
C SER A 139 9.39 9.36 11.13
N TYR A 140 10.68 9.52 11.47
CA TYR A 140 11.19 9.41 12.85
C TYR A 140 11.95 10.66 13.28
N GLY A 141 12.04 10.89 14.58
CA GLY A 141 12.57 12.13 15.15
C GLY A 141 11.50 13.23 15.23
N THR A 142 11.93 14.47 15.40
CA THR A 142 11.03 15.62 15.57
C THR A 142 10.66 16.25 14.23
N GLY A 143 9.36 16.29 13.93
CA GLY A 143 8.82 16.87 12.69
C GLY A 143 8.53 15.83 11.62
N ARG A 144 8.58 16.26 10.35
CA ARG A 144 8.26 15.44 9.17
C ARG A 144 9.42 15.42 8.18
N ALA A 145 9.65 14.26 7.56
CA ALA A 145 10.51 14.15 6.38
C ALA A 145 9.76 14.63 5.14
N THR A 146 10.51 15.14 4.15
CA THR A 146 9.96 15.57 2.87
C THR A 146 10.35 14.61 1.75
N ILE A 147 9.38 14.13 1.00
CA ILE A 147 9.60 13.42 -0.27
C ILE A 147 9.43 14.42 -1.40
N SER A 148 10.53 14.69 -2.13
CA SER A 148 10.55 15.61 -3.27
C SER A 148 10.45 14.80 -4.57
N ALA A 149 9.29 14.85 -5.22
CA ALA A 149 8.98 14.02 -6.37
C ALA A 149 9.43 14.60 -7.71
N GLY A 150 9.86 15.87 -7.74
CA GLY A 150 10.09 16.59 -8.99
C GLY A 150 8.82 16.60 -9.84
N ASN A 151 8.92 16.13 -11.09
CA ASN A 151 7.77 16.05 -12.00
C ASN A 151 6.97 14.74 -11.87
N GLY A 152 7.37 13.84 -10.98
CA GLY A 152 6.77 12.52 -10.80
C GLY A 152 5.73 12.44 -9.67
N THR A 153 5.23 11.23 -9.42
CA THR A 153 4.45 10.90 -8.23
C THR A 153 5.35 10.80 -7.00
N ALA A 154 4.95 11.28 -5.81
CA ALA A 154 5.78 11.12 -4.61
C ALA A 154 5.69 9.72 -4.01
N ILE A 155 4.46 9.22 -3.81
CA ILE A 155 4.18 7.89 -3.26
C ILE A 155 3.13 7.23 -4.15
N LEU A 156 3.47 6.08 -4.73
CA LEU A 156 2.57 5.27 -5.53
C LEU A 156 2.39 3.89 -4.91
N LEU A 157 1.15 3.58 -4.52
CA LEU A 157 0.70 2.23 -4.18
C LEU A 157 -0.05 1.67 -5.40
N TYR A 158 0.56 0.74 -6.12
CA TYR A 158 0.00 0.17 -7.35
C TYR A 158 -0.37 -1.30 -7.13
N ASN A 159 -1.65 -1.64 -7.28
CA ASN A 159 -2.15 -3.01 -7.10
C ASN A 159 -1.78 -3.63 -5.75
N THR A 160 -1.71 -2.80 -4.70
CA THR A 160 -1.39 -3.23 -3.33
C THR A 160 -2.27 -2.55 -2.27
N ALA A 161 -2.25 -3.09 -1.05
CA ALA A 161 -3.12 -2.74 0.07
C ALA A 161 -2.45 -3.02 1.43
N GLY A 162 -3.12 -2.68 2.53
CA GLY A 162 -2.59 -2.86 3.88
C GLY A 162 -1.53 -1.84 4.27
N PHE A 163 -1.61 -0.61 3.73
CA PHE A 163 -0.60 0.42 3.96
C PHE A 163 -1.08 1.53 4.90
N ALA A 164 -0.15 2.03 5.70
CA ALA A 164 -0.29 3.28 6.44
C ALA A 164 0.80 4.27 6.01
N ILE A 165 0.40 5.37 5.37
CA ILE A 165 1.27 6.48 4.97
C ILE A 165 1.01 7.62 5.94
N THR A 166 1.98 7.94 6.80
CA THR A 166 1.74 8.87 7.92
C THR A 166 2.85 9.88 8.13
N ASN A 167 2.53 11.06 8.67
CA ASN A 167 3.51 12.03 9.17
C ASN A 167 4.62 12.38 8.14
N LEU A 168 4.21 12.75 6.93
CA LEU A 168 5.11 13.06 5.82
C LEU A 168 4.71 14.37 5.13
N VAL A 169 5.68 15.01 4.49
CA VAL A 169 5.44 16.06 3.50
C VAL A 169 5.79 15.50 2.13
N VAL A 170 4.94 15.68 1.14
CA VAL A 170 5.20 15.31 -0.26
C VAL A 170 5.06 16.55 -1.14
N VAL A 171 6.07 16.80 -1.98
CA VAL A 171 6.17 18.02 -2.79
C VAL A 171 6.50 17.68 -4.24
N GLY A 172 5.70 18.21 -5.16
CA GLY A 172 5.98 18.23 -6.59
C GLY A 172 6.66 19.53 -7.03
N SER A 173 7.14 19.58 -8.27
CA SER A 173 7.82 20.75 -8.87
C SER A 173 6.91 21.95 -9.16
N GLY A 174 5.62 21.88 -8.83
CA GLY A 174 4.63 22.93 -9.01
C GLY A 174 3.48 22.49 -9.92
N ARG A 175 2.26 22.97 -9.66
CA ARG A 175 1.03 22.52 -10.35
C ARG A 175 1.00 22.65 -11.88
N THR A 176 1.88 23.46 -12.46
CA THR A 176 1.99 23.65 -13.92
C THR A 176 3.24 23.00 -14.52
N VAL A 177 4.06 22.32 -13.70
CA VAL A 177 5.34 21.72 -14.10
C VAL A 177 5.33 20.22 -13.80
N ASN A 178 4.87 19.84 -12.61
CA ASN A 178 4.59 18.46 -12.28
C ASN A 178 3.39 17.97 -13.11
N THR A 179 3.38 16.70 -13.48
CA THR A 179 2.34 16.08 -14.33
C THR A 179 1.73 14.84 -13.68
N GLU A 180 1.84 14.73 -12.36
CA GLU A 180 1.53 13.53 -11.59
C GLU A 180 0.91 13.94 -10.23
N SER A 181 0.76 12.99 -9.30
CA SER A 181 0.09 13.19 -8.01
C SER A 181 1.03 13.07 -6.80
N GLY A 182 0.61 13.56 -5.63
CA GLY A 182 1.38 13.39 -4.39
C GLY A 182 1.34 11.96 -3.88
N VAL A 183 0.20 11.57 -3.30
CA VAL A 183 -0.07 10.18 -2.93
C VAL A 183 -1.07 9.60 -3.92
N ASN A 184 -0.65 8.59 -4.69
CA ASN A 184 -1.50 7.89 -5.64
C ASN A 184 -1.69 6.44 -5.18
N VAL A 185 -2.93 6.07 -4.87
CA VAL A 185 -3.33 4.70 -4.52
C VAL A 185 -4.19 4.19 -5.65
N TYR A 186 -3.68 3.22 -6.42
CA TYR A 186 -4.31 2.81 -7.67
C TYR A 186 -4.34 1.30 -7.82
N THR A 187 -5.46 0.79 -8.34
CA THR A 187 -5.59 -0.61 -8.72
C THR A 187 -6.28 -0.78 -10.06
N ASP A 188 -5.77 -1.69 -10.89
CA ASP A 188 -6.39 -2.16 -12.14
C ASP A 188 -6.52 -3.69 -12.22
N LEU A 189 -6.42 -4.35 -11.06
CA LEU A 189 -6.53 -5.81 -10.96
C LEU A 189 -7.85 -6.31 -11.54
N GLY A 190 -7.80 -7.44 -12.25
CA GLY A 190 -9.00 -8.14 -12.69
C GLY A 190 -9.78 -8.76 -11.52
N GLY A 191 -11.02 -9.15 -11.81
CA GLY A 191 -11.81 -9.99 -10.89
C GLY A 191 -12.71 -9.25 -9.91
N ASN A 192 -13.00 -7.96 -10.12
CA ASN A 192 -13.94 -7.18 -9.29
C ASN A 192 -13.55 -7.16 -7.80
N ILE A 193 -12.26 -7.07 -7.52
CA ILE A 193 -11.73 -7.19 -6.17
C ILE A 193 -11.64 -5.84 -5.46
N LYS A 194 -11.81 -5.85 -4.13
CA LYS A 194 -11.63 -4.66 -3.30
C LYS A 194 -10.44 -4.85 -2.38
N LEU A 195 -9.38 -4.09 -2.65
CA LEU A 195 -8.17 -4.10 -1.85
C LEU A 195 -8.41 -3.38 -0.52
N ASN A 196 -8.04 -4.02 0.59
CA ASN A 196 -8.40 -3.54 1.93
C ASN A 196 -7.33 -2.68 2.58
N TYR A 197 -7.77 -1.76 3.42
CA TYR A 197 -6.96 -1.07 4.42
C TYR A 197 -5.92 -0.14 3.81
N ILE A 198 -6.32 1.12 3.65
CA ILE A 198 -5.41 2.23 3.39
C ILE A 198 -5.62 3.28 4.48
N ARG A 199 -4.53 3.74 5.07
CA ARG A 199 -4.51 4.86 6.01
C ARG A 199 -3.57 5.92 5.48
N ILE A 200 -4.07 7.13 5.26
CA ILE A 200 -3.27 8.30 4.93
C ILE A 200 -3.53 9.32 6.03
N ASP A 201 -2.53 9.60 6.87
CA ASP A 201 -2.71 10.42 8.07
C ASP A 201 -1.61 11.46 8.25
N SER A 202 -1.96 12.71 8.58
CA SER A 202 -0.96 13.75 8.86
C SER A 202 0.01 13.99 7.70
N VAL A 203 -0.48 13.87 6.45
CA VAL A 203 0.30 14.08 5.22
C VAL A 203 0.00 15.46 4.63
N ASP A 204 1.04 16.21 4.31
CA ASP A 204 0.92 17.45 3.53
C ASP A 204 1.35 17.20 2.09
N ALA A 205 0.44 17.37 1.12
CA ALA A 205 0.70 17.18 -0.29
C ALA A 205 0.54 18.48 -1.08
N SER A 206 1.61 18.90 -1.78
CA SER A 206 1.59 20.16 -2.53
C SER A 206 2.43 20.19 -3.80
N GLY A 207 2.08 21.09 -4.72
CA GLY A 207 2.85 21.32 -5.94
C GLY A 207 2.71 20.22 -6.99
N PHE A 208 1.65 19.42 -6.94
CA PHE A 208 1.38 18.36 -7.92
C PHE A 208 0.50 18.86 -9.07
N GLY A 209 0.77 18.40 -10.29
CA GLY A 209 -0.01 18.77 -11.47
C GLY A 209 -1.41 18.16 -11.45
N ASP A 210 -1.50 16.92 -11.01
CA ASP A 210 -2.76 16.21 -10.91
C ASP A 210 -3.38 16.42 -9.52
N TYR A 211 -3.17 15.47 -8.62
CA TYR A 211 -3.85 15.42 -7.33
C TYR A 211 -2.85 15.54 -6.19
N GLY A 212 -3.21 16.21 -5.11
CA GLY A 212 -2.43 16.08 -3.86
C GLY A 212 -2.49 14.64 -3.34
N ILE A 213 -3.71 14.12 -3.15
CA ILE A 213 -3.96 12.72 -2.75
C ILE A 213 -5.07 12.16 -3.64
N VAL A 214 -4.85 10.98 -4.23
CA VAL A 214 -5.84 10.32 -5.08
C VAL A 214 -5.94 8.83 -4.81
N ILE A 215 -7.17 8.31 -4.81
CA ILE A 215 -7.46 6.88 -4.74
C ILE A 215 -8.30 6.49 -5.96
N GLY A 216 -7.75 5.63 -6.81
CA GLY A 216 -8.31 5.24 -8.10
C GLY A 216 -8.53 3.73 -8.26
N GLY A 217 -9.55 3.34 -9.02
CA GLY A 217 -9.78 1.95 -9.43
C GLY A 217 -10.15 1.84 -10.91
N TRP A 218 -9.51 0.92 -11.65
CA TRP A 218 -9.73 0.76 -13.08
C TRP A 218 -9.73 -0.70 -13.52
N ASN A 219 -10.83 -1.42 -13.31
CA ASN A 219 -11.15 -2.67 -14.00
C ASN A 219 -12.51 -3.15 -13.50
N ASN A 220 -13.58 -2.84 -14.25
CA ASN A 220 -14.95 -3.07 -13.80
C ASN A 220 -15.16 -2.49 -12.39
N SER A 221 -15.60 -3.30 -11.42
CA SER A 221 -15.83 -2.86 -10.04
C SER A 221 -14.64 -3.13 -9.09
N THR A 222 -13.44 -3.36 -9.64
CA THR A 222 -12.23 -3.40 -8.83
C THR A 222 -11.93 -2.03 -8.24
N GLY A 223 -11.59 -2.02 -6.95
CA GLY A 223 -11.21 -0.81 -6.25
C GLY A 223 -10.69 -1.12 -4.85
N TYR A 224 -11.14 -0.33 -3.88
CA TYR A 224 -10.62 -0.37 -2.52
C TYR A 224 -11.76 -0.43 -1.51
N ASN A 225 -11.49 -1.05 -0.38
CA ASN A 225 -12.36 -1.09 0.77
C ASN A 225 -11.60 -0.67 2.03
N ASP A 226 -12.30 -0.03 2.97
CA ASP A 226 -11.74 0.44 4.24
C ASP A 226 -10.55 1.40 4.04
N VAL A 227 -10.87 2.59 3.52
CA VAL A 227 -9.91 3.68 3.33
C VAL A 227 -10.21 4.80 4.31
N ARG A 228 -9.15 5.33 4.94
CA ARG A 228 -9.20 6.52 5.80
C ARG A 228 -8.16 7.52 5.33
N VAL A 229 -8.59 8.75 5.05
CA VAL A 229 -7.70 9.89 4.86
C VAL A 229 -8.04 10.91 5.92
N THR A 230 -7.08 11.17 6.81
CA THR A 230 -7.30 11.97 8.02
C THR A 230 -6.19 12.95 8.30
N TYR A 231 -6.52 14.08 8.95
CA TYR A 231 -5.55 15.08 9.44
C TYR A 231 -4.53 15.55 8.39
N SER A 232 -4.89 15.47 7.11
CA SER A 232 -4.00 15.70 5.98
C SER A 232 -4.38 16.98 5.25
N SER A 233 -3.38 17.59 4.62
CA SER A 233 -3.55 18.83 3.86
C SER A 233 -3.16 18.61 2.40
N ALA A 234 -4.00 19.05 1.47
CA ALA A 234 -3.68 19.05 0.04
C ALA A 234 -3.86 20.45 -0.56
N TYR A 235 -2.76 21.08 -0.97
CA TYR A 235 -2.77 22.47 -1.39
C TYR A 235 -1.80 22.77 -2.52
N ASP A 236 -2.03 23.87 -3.26
CA ASP A 236 -1.21 24.25 -4.42
C ASP A 236 -1.10 23.16 -5.49
N ASN A 237 -2.15 22.35 -5.69
CA ASN A 237 -2.23 21.31 -6.71
C ASN A 237 -3.08 21.73 -7.93
N GLY A 238 -2.89 21.05 -9.05
CA GLY A 238 -3.51 21.41 -10.33
C GLY A 238 -4.94 20.88 -10.48
N LEU A 239 -5.15 19.58 -10.68
CA LEU A 239 -6.48 19.01 -10.92
C LEU A 239 -7.38 19.00 -9.70
N ALA A 240 -6.90 18.51 -8.55
CA ALA A 240 -7.61 18.64 -7.28
C ALA A 240 -6.67 18.49 -6.06
N GLY A 241 -7.15 18.90 -4.89
CA GLY A 241 -6.48 18.59 -3.63
C GLY A 241 -6.56 17.09 -3.31
N ILE A 242 -7.77 16.61 -3.04
CA ILE A 242 -8.03 15.21 -2.68
C ILE A 242 -9.11 14.67 -3.61
N SER A 243 -8.92 13.49 -4.21
CA SER A 243 -9.96 12.92 -5.06
C SER A 243 -10.04 11.40 -5.01
N THR A 244 -11.21 10.88 -5.39
CA THR A 244 -11.38 9.47 -5.72
C THR A 244 -12.02 9.29 -7.09
N TYR A 245 -11.67 8.21 -7.79
CA TYR A 245 -12.30 7.87 -9.06
C TYR A 245 -12.34 6.37 -9.28
N ALA A 246 -13.33 5.90 -10.04
CA ALA A 246 -13.35 4.52 -10.49
C ALA A 246 -13.97 4.37 -11.88
N GLN A 247 -13.66 3.27 -12.57
CA GLN A 247 -14.26 2.93 -13.86
C GLN A 247 -15.76 2.65 -13.73
N SER A 248 -16.17 1.92 -12.69
CA SER A 248 -17.58 1.56 -12.43
C SER A 248 -18.06 2.02 -11.06
N ALA A 249 -19.38 2.18 -10.92
CA ALA A 249 -20.01 2.40 -9.63
C ALA A 249 -19.71 1.27 -8.65
N TYR A 250 -19.71 1.58 -7.35
CA TYR A 250 -19.48 0.62 -6.25
C TYR A 250 -18.10 -0.06 -6.24
N SER A 251 -17.13 0.49 -6.97
CA SER A 251 -15.73 0.02 -6.93
C SER A 251 -15.06 0.27 -5.57
N HIS A 252 -15.47 1.35 -4.90
CA HIS A 252 -14.98 1.72 -3.58
C HIS A 252 -16.04 1.52 -2.49
N GLN A 253 -15.63 1.06 -1.32
CA GLN A 253 -16.51 0.83 -0.16
C GLN A 253 -15.85 1.26 1.15
N ASN A 254 -16.66 1.74 2.10
CA ASN A 254 -16.19 2.09 3.45
C ASN A 254 -15.06 3.13 3.46
N PHE A 255 -15.21 4.23 2.72
CA PHE A 255 -14.27 5.34 2.71
C PHE A 255 -14.66 6.37 3.77
N TYR A 256 -13.67 6.97 4.42
CA TYR A 256 -13.87 8.11 5.29
C TYR A 256 -12.75 9.13 5.09
N PHE A 257 -13.18 10.38 4.92
CA PHE A 257 -12.37 11.56 4.73
C PHE A 257 -12.74 12.55 5.84
N GLY A 258 -11.80 12.84 6.75
CA GLY A 258 -12.10 13.62 7.94
C GLY A 258 -10.93 14.48 8.39
N HIS A 259 -11.22 15.64 8.96
CA HIS A 259 -10.20 16.57 9.48
C HIS A 259 -9.19 17.01 8.41
N LEU A 260 -9.68 17.25 7.19
CA LEU A 260 -8.86 17.58 6.03
C LEU A 260 -8.81 19.09 5.78
N LYS A 261 -7.69 19.54 5.22
CA LYS A 261 -7.57 20.89 4.64
C LYS A 261 -7.28 20.77 3.15
N SER A 262 -8.11 21.39 2.33
CA SER A 262 -7.86 21.48 0.89
C SER A 262 -8.03 22.93 0.45
N TYR A 263 -6.96 23.55 -0.05
CA TYR A 263 -6.93 24.98 -0.30
C TYR A 263 -5.91 25.35 -1.37
N ARG A 264 -6.11 26.47 -2.07
CA ARG A 264 -5.19 26.96 -3.15
C ARG A 264 -4.91 25.92 -4.26
N ASN A 265 -5.83 24.98 -4.48
CA ASN A 265 -5.79 24.14 -5.68
C ASN A 265 -6.39 24.96 -6.83
N SER A 266 -5.58 25.81 -7.46
CA SER A 266 -6.08 26.86 -8.37
C SER A 266 -6.47 26.39 -9.77
N GLY A 267 -6.27 25.11 -10.09
CA GLY A 267 -6.48 24.61 -11.44
C GLY A 267 -5.25 24.71 -12.33
N VAL A 268 -5.35 24.04 -13.48
CA VAL A 268 -4.38 24.09 -14.57
C VAL A 268 -5.02 24.86 -15.73
N PRO A 269 -4.39 25.95 -16.22
CA PRO A 269 -4.94 26.73 -17.32
C PRO A 269 -4.96 25.91 -18.62
N GLY A 270 -5.94 26.18 -19.49
CA GLY A 270 -6.01 25.59 -20.84
C GLY A 270 -6.62 24.19 -20.93
N LEU A 271 -7.12 23.63 -19.82
CA LEU A 271 -7.86 22.37 -19.85
C LEU A 271 -9.28 22.56 -20.40
N SER A 272 -9.77 21.54 -21.11
CA SER A 272 -11.16 21.49 -21.61
C SER A 272 -12.18 21.02 -20.56
N PHE A 273 -11.72 20.80 -19.33
CA PHE A 273 -12.53 20.33 -18.20
C PHE A 273 -12.13 21.09 -16.92
N ASN A 274 -13.02 21.03 -15.93
CA ASN A 274 -12.82 21.75 -14.66
C ASN A 274 -11.65 21.14 -13.88
N SER A 275 -10.77 22.01 -13.39
CA SER A 275 -9.66 21.67 -12.49
C SER A 275 -9.64 22.60 -11.28
N GLY A 276 -8.76 22.33 -10.32
CA GLY A 276 -8.66 23.13 -9.09
C GLY A 276 -9.68 22.75 -8.03
N ASN A 277 -10.14 21.51 -8.03
CA ASN A 277 -11.14 21.08 -7.07
C ASN A 277 -10.53 20.94 -5.66
N GLY A 278 -11.35 21.14 -4.62
CA GLY A 278 -10.93 20.93 -3.24
C GLY A 278 -10.84 19.45 -2.87
N ILE A 279 -12.01 18.84 -2.67
CA ILE A 279 -12.19 17.41 -2.36
C ILE A 279 -13.31 16.90 -3.28
N VAL A 280 -13.06 15.86 -4.09
CA VAL A 280 -14.01 15.33 -5.09
C VAL A 280 -14.03 13.81 -5.12
#